data_AF-V6ST00-F1
#
_entry.id   AF-V6ST00-F1
#
_cell.length_a   1.000
_cell.length_b   1.000
_cell.length_c   1.000
_cell.angle_alpha   90.00
_cell.angle_beta   90.00
_cell.angle_gamma   90.00
#
_symmetry.space_group_name_H-M   'P 1'
#
loop_
_entity.id
_entity.type
_entity.pdbx_description
1 polymer ?
#
loop_
_entity_poly.entity_id
_entity_poly.type
_entity_poly.pdbx_seq_one_letter_code
_entity_poly.pdbx_strand_id
1 'polypeptide(L)'
;MKKGTTLKNILGLTQEEAGYLFGIERARWSMFASGKRGLPLEAMQQLGVVLTHLKEKKSVCKESQDITKAEKQLVYEKLQYDYRDAQIKLYKVAKQISTIETIRNDCFAALEVASFLEQQKEYDNRNSLIRSIRVRATNTLKKHNLYALEALQLKKENLEALKISLEQKMKK
;
A
#
# COMPACT_ATOMS: atom_id res chain seq x y z
N MET A 1 37.12 -18.81 0.21
CA MET A 1 35.66 -19.03 0.36
C MET A 1 34.95 -18.37 -0.81
N LYS A 2 33.94 -19.03 -1.42
CA LYS A 2 33.16 -18.46 -2.52
C LYS A 2 32.59 -17.11 -2.11
N LYS A 3 32.72 -16.09 -2.96
CA LYS A 3 32.24 -14.72 -2.75
C LYS A 3 30.71 -14.75 -2.57
N GLY A 4 30.20 -14.78 -1.34
CA GLY A 4 28.75 -14.71 -1.08
C GLY A 4 28.31 -15.08 0.34
N THR A 5 28.98 -16.03 0.99
CA THR A 5 28.64 -16.47 2.36
C THR A 5 29.73 -16.06 3.34
N THR A 6 29.58 -14.89 3.95
CA THR A 6 30.41 -14.47 5.09
C THR A 6 29.97 -15.23 6.35
N LEU A 7 30.93 -15.56 7.23
CA LEU A 7 30.63 -16.19 8.54
C LEU A 7 29.58 -15.41 9.35
N LYS A 8 29.54 -14.08 9.19
CA LYS A 8 28.47 -13.21 9.73
C LYS A 8 27.07 -13.60 9.25
N ASN A 9 26.90 -13.99 7.99
CA ASN A 9 25.59 -14.37 7.43
C ASN A 9 25.12 -15.73 7.92
N ILE A 10 26.06 -16.57 8.39
CA ILE A 10 25.76 -17.91 8.89
C ILE A 10 25.46 -17.86 10.40
N LEU A 11 26.29 -17.14 11.15
CA LEU A 11 26.21 -17.08 12.61
C LEU A 11 25.28 -15.96 13.12
N GLY A 12 25.06 -14.91 12.33
CA GLY A 12 24.30 -13.72 12.75
C GLY A 12 25.04 -12.82 13.75
N LEU A 13 26.23 -13.22 14.22
CA LEU A 13 27.01 -12.51 15.24
C LEU A 13 27.89 -11.40 14.65
N THR A 14 28.07 -10.34 15.41
CA THR A 14 29.10 -9.33 15.18
C THR A 14 30.50 -9.89 15.45
N GLN A 15 31.54 -9.19 15.00
CA GLN A 15 32.93 -9.62 15.21
C GLN A 15 33.32 -9.63 16.70
N GLU A 16 32.72 -8.76 17.50
CA GLU A 16 32.98 -8.63 18.93
C GLU A 16 32.30 -9.75 19.70
N GLU A 17 31.02 -10.02 19.42
CA GLU A 17 30.29 -11.15 20.01
C GLU A 17 30.94 -12.48 19.66
N ALA A 18 31.39 -12.65 18.41
CA ALA A 18 32.10 -13.86 18.01
C ALA A 18 33.47 -13.98 18.68
N GLY A 19 34.21 -12.88 18.82
CA GLY A 19 35.46 -12.87 19.57
C GLY A 19 35.26 -13.32 21.02
N TYR A 20 34.25 -12.76 21.68
CA TYR A 20 33.90 -13.11 23.05
C TYR A 20 33.45 -14.57 23.19
N LEU A 21 32.58 -15.05 22.28
CA LEU A 21 32.05 -16.41 22.29
C LEU A 21 33.14 -17.47 22.15
N PHE A 22 34.13 -17.23 21.28
CA PHE A 22 35.21 -18.18 21.00
C PHE A 22 36.49 -17.91 21.80
N GLY A 23 36.47 -16.98 22.77
CA GLY A 23 37.61 -16.67 23.63
C GLY A 23 38.82 -16.08 22.89
N ILE A 24 38.59 -15.33 21.80
CA ILE A 24 39.64 -14.74 20.96
C ILE A 24 39.43 -13.24 20.77
N GLU A 25 40.51 -12.53 20.47
CA GLU A 25 40.43 -11.12 20.09
C GLU A 25 39.64 -10.91 18.80
N ARG A 26 38.86 -9.82 18.74
CA ARG A 26 38.15 -9.35 17.53
C ARG A 26 39.04 -9.36 16.28
N ALA A 27 40.29 -8.92 16.41
CA ALA A 27 41.24 -8.87 15.31
C ALA A 27 41.54 -10.26 14.73
N ARG A 28 41.72 -11.28 15.58
CA ARG A 28 41.93 -12.67 15.14
C ARG A 28 40.70 -13.23 14.44
N TRP A 29 39.51 -12.94 14.95
CA TRP A 29 38.26 -13.32 14.27
C TRP A 29 38.13 -12.66 12.89
N SER A 30 38.45 -11.37 12.78
CA SER A 30 38.44 -10.65 11.49
C SER A 30 39.46 -11.22 10.49
N MET A 31 40.65 -11.61 10.97
CA MET A 31 41.66 -12.28 10.13
C MET A 31 41.20 -13.67 9.69
N PHE A 32 40.51 -14.42 10.55
CA PHE A 32 39.93 -15.71 10.19
C PHE A 32 38.79 -15.57 9.17
N ALA A 33 37.87 -14.65 9.40
CA ALA A 33 36.76 -14.39 8.49
C ALA A 33 37.21 -13.92 7.09
N SER A 34 38.38 -13.28 7.01
CA SER A 34 39.02 -12.88 5.74
C SER A 34 39.97 -13.93 5.16
N GLY A 35 40.11 -15.10 5.81
CA GLY A 35 40.97 -16.20 5.37
C GLY A 35 42.47 -15.93 5.50
N LYS A 36 42.86 -14.89 6.24
CA LYS A 36 44.26 -14.47 6.43
C LYS A 36 44.98 -15.23 7.54
N ARG A 37 44.25 -15.86 8.47
CA ARG A 37 44.82 -16.63 9.59
C ARG A 37 43.86 -17.72 10.08
N GLY A 38 44.39 -18.86 10.52
CA GLY A 38 43.60 -19.91 11.19
C GLY A 38 43.21 -19.52 12.62
N LEU A 39 42.16 -20.15 13.14
CA LEU A 39 41.77 -20.05 14.55
C LEU A 39 42.58 -21.02 15.42
N PRO A 40 42.72 -20.73 16.73
CA PRO A 40 43.15 -21.73 17.70
C PRO A 40 42.28 -22.98 17.66
N LEU A 41 42.87 -24.14 17.97
CA LEU A 41 42.18 -25.44 17.89
C LEU A 41 40.88 -25.46 18.71
N GLU A 42 40.92 -24.90 19.91
CA GLU A 42 39.76 -24.81 20.83
C GLU A 42 38.62 -24.00 20.21
N ALA A 43 38.92 -22.80 19.69
CA ALA A 43 37.95 -21.95 19.00
C ALA A 43 37.39 -22.61 17.72
N MET A 44 38.21 -23.40 17.02
CA MET A 44 37.79 -24.13 15.83
C MET A 44 36.84 -25.29 16.16
N GLN A 45 37.08 -26.01 17.27
CA GLN A 45 36.18 -27.05 17.76
C GLN A 45 34.83 -26.46 18.19
N GLN A 46 34.83 -25.38 18.97
CA GLN A 46 33.62 -24.67 19.38
C GLN A 46 32.81 -24.16 18.18
N LEU A 47 33.49 -23.57 17.19
CA LEU A 47 32.85 -23.13 15.95
C LEU A 47 32.22 -24.30 15.20
N GLY A 48 32.88 -25.46 15.16
CA GLY A 48 32.34 -26.70 14.58
C GLY A 48 31.01 -27.11 15.20
N VAL A 49 30.92 -27.09 16.53
CA VAL A 49 29.71 -27.43 17.31
C VAL A 49 28.56 -26.44 17.04
N VAL A 50 28.85 -25.14 16.98
CA VAL A 50 27.82 -24.12 16.69
C VAL A 50 27.31 -24.27 15.25
N LEU A 51 28.21 -24.53 14.29
CA LEU A 51 27.84 -24.70 12.89
C LEU A 51 27.04 -26.00 12.64
N THR A 52 27.35 -27.10 13.33
CA THR A 52 26.51 -28.31 13.26
C THR A 52 25.14 -28.06 13.85
N HIS A 53 25.05 -27.37 15.00
CA HIS A 53 23.75 -27.02 15.58
C HIS A 53 22.87 -26.18 14.64
N LEU A 54 23.44 -25.17 13.97
CA LEU A 54 22.73 -24.32 13.01
C LEU A 54 22.33 -25.07 11.73
N LYS A 55 23.07 -26.10 11.33
CA LYS A 55 22.72 -26.95 10.18
C LYS A 55 21.63 -27.96 10.53
N GLU A 56 21.64 -28.52 11.73
CA GLU A 56 20.72 -29.55 12.19
C GLU A 56 19.37 -28.96 12.64
N LYS A 57 19.39 -27.83 13.38
CA LYS A 57 18.17 -27.09 13.72
C LYS A 57 17.85 -26.03 12.66
N LYS A 58 17.06 -26.42 11.67
CA LYS A 58 16.22 -25.47 10.91
C LYS A 58 15.00 -24.98 11.71
N SER A 59 14.84 -25.38 12.97
CA SER A 59 13.72 -24.96 13.81
C SER A 59 13.93 -23.51 14.26
N VAL A 60 13.05 -22.63 13.80
CA VAL A 60 12.94 -21.23 14.24
C VAL A 60 12.89 -21.18 15.77
N CYS A 61 13.75 -20.39 16.39
CA CYS A 61 13.81 -20.24 17.85
C CYS A 61 12.46 -19.74 18.41
N LYS A 62 12.12 -20.07 19.67
CA LYS A 62 10.84 -19.67 20.27
C LYS A 62 10.65 -18.15 20.24
N GLU A 63 11.70 -17.39 20.56
CA GLU A 63 11.66 -15.92 20.49
C GLU A 63 11.38 -15.43 19.07
N SER A 64 11.99 -16.05 18.06
CA SER A 64 11.75 -15.69 16.65
C SER A 64 10.33 -16.05 16.22
N GLN A 65 9.77 -17.16 16.69
CA GLN A 65 8.38 -17.53 16.41
C GLN A 65 7.40 -16.54 17.04
N ASP A 66 7.63 -16.12 18.28
CA ASP A 66 6.74 -15.21 18.99
C ASP A 66 6.79 -13.80 18.41
N ILE A 67 7.98 -13.32 18.02
CA ILE A 67 8.13 -12.06 17.26
C ILE A 67 7.39 -12.17 15.91
N THR A 68 7.58 -13.25 15.17
CA THR A 68 6.91 -13.44 13.86
C THR A 68 5.39 -13.51 14.02
N LYS A 69 4.87 -14.10 15.09
CA LYS A 69 3.42 -14.12 15.39
C LYS A 69 2.89 -12.72 15.69
N ALA A 70 3.60 -11.95 16.53
CA ALA A 70 3.23 -10.58 16.84
C ALA A 70 3.24 -9.68 15.60
N GLU A 71 4.28 -9.80 14.76
CA GLU A 71 4.37 -9.08 13.48
C GLU A 71 3.22 -9.45 12.53
N LYS A 72 2.89 -10.74 12.41
CA LYS A 72 1.75 -11.19 11.60
C LYS A 72 0.42 -10.63 12.11
N GLN A 73 0.23 -10.59 13.43
CA GLN A 73 -0.99 -10.02 14.01
C GLN A 73 -1.11 -8.52 13.72
N LEU A 74 -0.02 -7.76 13.87
CA LEU A 74 0.02 -6.34 13.52
C LEU A 74 -0.27 -6.10 12.04
N VAL A 75 0.28 -6.93 11.15
CA VAL A 75 0.00 -6.87 9.71
C VAL A 75 -1.48 -7.13 9.44
N TYR A 76 -2.08 -8.12 10.09
CA TYR A 76 -3.49 -8.45 9.93
C TYR A 76 -4.40 -7.31 10.40
N GLU A 77 -4.13 -6.72 11.57
CA GLU A 77 -4.87 -5.57 12.09
C GLU A 77 -4.77 -4.35 11.16
N LYS A 78 -3.57 -4.07 10.63
CA LYS A 78 -3.34 -3.01 9.63
C LYS A 78 -4.13 -3.27 8.35
N LEU A 79 -4.10 -4.50 7.82
CA LEU A 79 -4.87 -4.87 6.62
C LEU A 79 -6.38 -4.70 6.83
N GLN A 80 -6.90 -5.04 8.01
CA GLN A 80 -8.31 -4.80 8.34
C GLN A 80 -8.66 -3.31 8.37
N TYR A 81 -7.79 -2.49 8.95
CA TYR A 81 -7.96 -1.04 8.97
C TYR A 81 -7.98 -0.47 7.54
N ASP A 82 -7.00 -0.84 6.71
CA ASP A 82 -6.89 -0.38 5.32
C ASP A 82 -8.11 -0.83 4.49
N TYR A 83 -8.64 -2.03 4.75
CA TYR A 83 -9.84 -2.53 4.10
C TYR A 83 -11.07 -1.67 4.44
N ARG A 84 -11.26 -1.32 5.72
CA ARG A 84 -12.35 -0.43 6.16
C ARG A 84 -12.20 0.98 5.57
N ASP A 85 -10.99 1.52 5.56
CA ASP A 85 -10.72 2.84 4.97
C ASP A 85 -11.01 2.85 3.45
N ALA A 86 -10.63 1.79 2.73
CA ALA A 86 -10.97 1.62 1.31
C ALA A 86 -12.49 1.61 1.09
N GLN A 87 -13.27 0.90 1.93
CA GLN A 87 -14.73 0.90 1.86
C GLN A 87 -15.34 2.30 2.07
N ILE A 88 -14.83 3.05 3.05
CA ILE A 88 -15.29 4.42 3.32
C ILE A 88 -15.00 5.33 2.12
N LYS A 89 -13.79 5.21 1.55
CA LYS A 89 -13.40 5.96 0.35
C LYS A 89 -14.27 5.62 -0.85
N LEU A 90 -14.59 4.34 -1.06
CA LEU A 90 -15.50 3.90 -2.12
C LEU A 90 -16.89 4.52 -1.98
N TYR A 91 -17.46 4.49 -0.77
CA TYR A 91 -18.76 5.11 -0.51
C TYR A 91 -18.75 6.62 -0.82
N LYS A 92 -17.70 7.33 -0.40
CA LYS A 92 -17.55 8.76 -0.67
C LYS A 92 -17.47 9.05 -2.17
N VAL A 93 -16.65 8.30 -2.91
CA VAL A 93 -16.50 8.48 -4.36
C VAL A 93 -17.81 8.14 -5.08
N ALA A 94 -18.50 7.06 -4.72
CA ALA A 94 -19.80 6.71 -5.30
C ALA A 94 -20.84 7.82 -5.09
N LYS A 95 -20.90 8.40 -3.88
CA LYS A 95 -21.78 9.54 -3.59
C LYS A 95 -21.41 10.79 -4.40
N GLN A 96 -20.13 11.03 -4.64
CA GLN A 96 -19.69 12.15 -5.47
C GLN A 96 -20.09 11.96 -6.94
N ILE A 97 -19.95 10.74 -7.47
CA ILE A 97 -20.39 10.39 -8.82
C ILE A 97 -21.90 10.64 -8.95
N SER A 98 -22.71 10.08 -8.06
CA SER A 98 -24.17 10.26 -8.13
C SER A 98 -24.59 11.73 -8.03
N THR A 99 -23.93 12.51 -7.16
CA THR A 99 -24.19 13.96 -7.05
C THR A 99 -23.90 14.67 -8.37
N ILE A 100 -22.77 14.36 -9.02
CA ILE A 100 -22.38 14.97 -10.30
C ILE A 100 -23.36 14.57 -11.40
N GLU A 101 -23.78 13.30 -11.45
CA GLU A 101 -24.77 12.81 -12.41
C GLU A 101 -26.11 13.53 -12.25
N THR A 102 -26.62 13.66 -11.01
CA THR A 102 -27.85 14.42 -10.72
C THR A 102 -27.71 15.88 -11.17
N ILE A 103 -26.62 16.56 -10.80
CA ILE A 103 -26.38 17.95 -11.21
C ILE A 103 -26.36 18.10 -12.73
N ARG A 104 -25.72 17.15 -13.44
CA ARG A 104 -25.67 17.17 -14.90
C ARG A 104 -27.05 16.98 -15.52
N ASN A 105 -27.82 16.01 -15.02
CA ASN A 105 -29.19 15.76 -15.48
C ASN A 105 -30.10 16.97 -15.25
N ASP A 106 -30.03 17.60 -14.07
CA ASP A 106 -30.77 18.83 -13.76
C ASP A 106 -30.38 19.98 -14.71
N CYS A 107 -29.10 20.09 -15.06
CA CYS A 107 -28.65 21.10 -16.01
C CYS A 107 -29.12 20.82 -17.44
N PHE A 108 -29.14 19.55 -17.88
CA PHE A 108 -29.69 19.19 -19.19
C PHE A 108 -31.18 19.46 -19.27
N ALA A 109 -31.96 19.04 -18.27
CA ALA A 109 -33.38 19.36 -18.18
C ALA A 109 -33.63 20.88 -18.21
N ALA A 110 -32.82 21.66 -17.49
CA ALA A 110 -32.93 23.13 -17.53
C ALA A 110 -32.61 23.73 -18.90
N LEU A 111 -31.68 23.14 -19.67
CA LEU A 111 -31.38 23.57 -21.03
C LEU A 111 -32.51 23.20 -22.00
N GLU A 112 -33.12 22.03 -21.84
CA GLU A 112 -34.28 21.61 -22.62
C GLU A 112 -35.47 22.54 -22.37
N VAL A 113 -35.78 22.84 -21.10
CA VAL A 113 -36.83 23.80 -20.74
C VAL A 113 -36.55 25.17 -21.33
N ALA A 114 -35.31 25.67 -21.22
CA ALA A 114 -34.96 26.96 -21.83
C ALA A 114 -35.14 26.93 -23.36
N SER A 115 -34.76 25.84 -24.03
CA SER A 115 -34.94 25.68 -25.48
C SER A 115 -36.42 25.62 -25.88
N PHE A 116 -37.26 24.96 -25.09
CA PHE A 116 -38.70 24.89 -25.34
C PHE A 116 -39.36 26.26 -25.18
N LEU A 117 -39.03 26.99 -24.10
CA LEU A 117 -39.62 28.31 -23.83
C LEU A 117 -39.28 29.34 -24.92
N GLU A 118 -38.11 29.25 -25.56
CA GLU A 118 -37.73 30.13 -26.69
C GLU A 118 -38.59 29.94 -27.94
N GLN A 119 -39.21 28.76 -28.11
CA GLN A 119 -40.04 28.46 -29.27
C GLN A 119 -41.50 28.94 -29.09
N GLN A 120 -41.86 29.36 -27.88
CA GLN A 120 -43.23 29.70 -27.51
C GLN A 120 -43.42 31.21 -27.46
N LYS A 121 -44.27 31.74 -28.33
CA LYS A 121 -44.57 33.19 -28.44
C LYS A 121 -45.06 33.82 -27.12
N GLU A 122 -45.67 33.03 -26.26
CA GLU A 122 -46.15 33.46 -24.93
C GLU A 122 -45.02 33.94 -24.01
N TYR A 123 -43.78 33.50 -24.26
CA TYR A 123 -42.63 33.75 -23.40
C TYR A 123 -41.58 34.71 -24.00
N ASP A 124 -41.88 35.39 -25.12
CA ASP A 124 -40.97 36.33 -25.79
C ASP A 124 -40.50 37.47 -24.87
N ASN A 125 -41.33 37.89 -23.90
CA ASN A 125 -40.97 38.90 -22.91
C ASN A 125 -40.03 38.39 -21.79
N ARG A 126 -39.77 37.07 -21.71
CA ARG A 126 -38.93 36.43 -20.69
C ARG A 126 -37.55 36.01 -21.19
N ASN A 127 -37.10 36.54 -22.32
CA ASN A 127 -35.81 36.23 -22.92
C ASN A 127 -34.61 36.40 -21.96
N SER A 128 -34.66 37.38 -21.05
CA SER A 128 -33.61 37.58 -20.04
C SER A 128 -33.52 36.41 -19.04
N LEU A 129 -34.66 35.90 -18.57
CA LEU A 129 -34.76 34.75 -17.67
C LEU A 129 -34.27 33.49 -18.38
N ILE A 130 -34.72 33.24 -19.60
CA ILE A 130 -34.32 32.10 -20.43
C ILE A 130 -32.79 32.10 -20.62
N ARG A 131 -32.21 33.25 -20.97
CA ARG A 131 -30.76 33.42 -21.10
C ARG A 131 -30.03 33.13 -19.78
N SER A 132 -30.57 33.59 -18.65
CA SER A 132 -29.97 33.34 -17.34
C SER A 132 -29.95 31.85 -16.98
N ILE A 133 -31.01 31.10 -17.31
CA ILE A 133 -31.11 29.65 -17.11
C ILE A 133 -30.02 28.95 -17.92
N ARG A 134 -29.84 29.32 -19.19
CA ARG A 134 -28.78 28.77 -20.05
C ARG A 134 -27.39 29.04 -19.52
N VAL A 135 -27.08 30.29 -19.16
CA VAL A 135 -25.76 30.67 -18.65
C VAL A 135 -25.44 29.90 -17.36
N ARG A 136 -26.39 29.80 -16.43
CA ARG A 136 -26.23 29.01 -15.20
C ARG A 136 -25.96 27.54 -15.53
N ALA A 137 -26.83 26.89 -16.31
CA ALA A 137 -26.74 25.47 -16.61
C ALA A 137 -25.44 25.11 -17.36
N THR A 138 -25.05 25.92 -18.36
CA THR A 138 -23.80 25.72 -19.12
C THR A 138 -22.55 25.91 -18.25
N ASN A 139 -22.51 26.93 -17.39
CA ASN A 139 -21.38 27.14 -16.48
C ASN A 139 -21.26 26.00 -15.46
N THR A 140 -22.38 25.52 -14.93
CA THR A 140 -22.39 24.35 -14.02
C THR A 140 -21.92 23.08 -14.75
N LEU A 141 -22.35 22.84 -15.99
CA LEU A 141 -21.88 21.70 -16.79
C LEU A 141 -20.38 21.76 -17.13
N LYS A 142 -19.82 22.96 -17.35
CA LYS A 142 -18.37 23.13 -17.55
C LYS A 142 -17.57 22.72 -16.32
N LYS A 143 -18.07 23.05 -15.13
CA LYS A 143 -17.46 22.65 -13.85
C LYS A 143 -17.62 21.15 -13.58
N HIS A 144 -18.80 20.61 -13.86
CA HIS A 144 -19.16 19.20 -13.68
C HIS A 144 -19.10 18.44 -15.01
N ASN A 145 -17.96 18.55 -15.70
CA ASN A 145 -17.79 18.00 -17.04
C ASN A 145 -17.60 16.47 -17.03
N LEU A 146 -17.64 15.87 -18.22
CA LEU A 146 -17.49 14.41 -18.38
C LEU A 146 -16.13 13.92 -17.88
N TYR A 147 -15.08 14.71 -18.08
CA TYR A 147 -13.74 14.35 -17.61
C TYR A 147 -13.69 14.24 -16.07
N ALA A 148 -14.34 15.15 -15.34
CA ALA A 148 -14.41 15.09 -13.89
C ALA A 148 -15.19 13.87 -13.38
N LEU A 149 -16.23 13.46 -14.11
CA LEU A 149 -16.97 12.22 -13.84
C LEU A 149 -16.09 10.98 -14.09
N GLU A 150 -15.44 10.92 -15.25
CA GLU A 150 -14.54 9.83 -15.63
C GLU A 150 -13.39 9.67 -14.62
N ALA A 151 -12.78 10.79 -14.20
CA ALA A 151 -11.71 10.77 -13.21
C ALA A 151 -12.17 10.18 -11.86
N LEU A 152 -13.43 10.40 -11.46
CA LEU A 152 -14.00 9.78 -10.26
C LEU A 152 -14.33 8.30 -10.47
N GLN A 153 -14.78 7.91 -11.66
CA GLN A 153 -15.01 6.51 -12.03
C GLN A 153 -13.70 5.71 -12.00
N LEU A 154 -12.63 6.21 -12.62
CA LEU A 154 -11.30 5.60 -12.53
C LEU A 154 -10.80 5.49 -11.08
N LYS A 155 -11.08 6.51 -10.25
CA LYS A 155 -10.74 6.46 -8.82
C LYS A 155 -11.53 5.38 -8.08
N LYS A 156 -12.81 5.19 -8.42
CA LYS A 156 -13.64 4.11 -7.88
C LYS A 156 -13.06 2.75 -8.25
N GLU A 157 -12.76 2.51 -9.52
CA GLU A 157 -12.17 1.25 -10.01
C GLU A 157 -10.86 0.90 -9.29
N ASN A 158 -9.96 1.89 -9.14
CA ASN A 158 -8.72 1.71 -8.42
C ASN A 158 -8.94 1.30 -6.95
N LEU A 159 -9.93 1.90 -6.28
CA LEU A 159 -10.27 1.56 -4.90
C LEU A 159 -10.94 0.18 -4.78
N GLU A 160 -11.72 -0.24 -5.78
CA GLU A 160 -12.31 -1.59 -5.85
C GLU A 160 -11.22 -2.65 -6.04
N ALA A 161 -10.27 -2.41 -6.94
CA ALA A 161 -9.11 -3.29 -7.13
C ALA A 161 -8.27 -3.40 -5.84
N LEU A 162 -8.04 -2.28 -5.15
CA LEU A 162 -7.33 -2.26 -3.87
C LEU A 162 -8.08 -3.07 -2.79
N LYS A 163 -9.40 -2.90 -2.69
CA LYS A 163 -10.25 -3.66 -1.77
C LYS A 163 -10.13 -5.18 -2.02
N ILE A 164 -10.20 -5.61 -3.28
CA ILE A 164 -10.06 -7.02 -3.66
C ILE A 164 -8.68 -7.55 -3.30
N SER A 165 -7.61 -6.78 -3.55
CA SER A 165 -6.25 -7.16 -3.19
C SER A 165 -6.07 -7.32 -1.68
N LEU A 166 -6.64 -6.41 -0.88
CA LEU A 166 -6.61 -6.50 0.59
C LEU A 166 -7.37 -7.73 1.08
N GLU A 167 -8.54 -8.02 0.51
CA GLU A 167 -9.33 -9.21 0.87
C GLU A 167 -8.56 -10.51 0.57
N GLN A 168 -7.87 -10.58 -0.57
CA GLN A 168 -7.03 -11.73 -0.92
C GLN A 168 -5.85 -11.89 0.04
N LYS A 169 -5.24 -10.79 0.50
CA LYS A 169 -4.13 -10.82 1.47
C LYS A 169 -4.59 -11.24 2.87
N MET A 170 -5.84 -10.97 3.23
CA MET A 170 -6.41 -11.40 4.51
C MET A 170 -6.87 -12.87 4.54
N LYS A 171 -7.16 -13.47 3.38
CA LYS A 171 -7.55 -14.89 3.24
C LYS A 171 -6.36 -15.86 3.14
N LYS A 172 -5.15 -15.34 2.94
CA LYS A 172 -3.89 -16.11 2.92
C LYS A 172 -3.27 -16.19 4.30
#